data_AF-A0A7V4UIJ1-F1
#
_entry.id   AF-A0A7V4UIJ1-F1
#
_cell.length_a   1.000
_cell.length_b   1.000
_cell.length_c   1.000
_cell.angle_alpha   90.00
_cell.angle_beta   90.00
_cell.angle_gamma   90.00
#
_symmetry.space_group_name_H-M   'P 1'
#
loop_
_entity.id
_entity.type
_entity.pdbx_description
1 polymer ?
#
loop_
_entity_poly.entity_id
_entity_poly.type
_entity_poly.pdbx_seq_one_letter_code
_entity_poly.pdbx_strand_id
1 'polypeptide(L)'
;MPLALVPSKLRDSYPKSLTVKDWDKHKSLLAKVFAKPTGISAELEATKDTFEKIDWNAYSVDGNMPQGQNATLEKLEEVKDSILSKQKPLKDAYDAMRSLSQFLERKAVELSKKGTNVPDSTVKHIRKMADEANKFSYSIAPATISDLVMTDYANCKKSMEAARVTRLNGAKIAIGYLASTIKIGSAGNIKTVADYESYWSENVRGIGTGLVTLVVDYPELKPLIKQAAKQWAENAKPKQDKDVPQAVADTVALARQMAAVIKPK
;
A
#
# COMPACT_ATOMS: atom_id res chain seq x y z
N MET A 1 -12.99 0.16 -9.71
CA MET A 1 -12.83 1.26 -8.74
C MET A 1 -11.85 0.79 -7.67
N PRO A 2 -10.80 1.55 -7.35
CA PRO A 2 -9.92 1.18 -6.24
C PRO A 2 -10.76 1.22 -4.96
N LEU A 3 -10.79 0.10 -4.25
CA LEU A 3 -11.43 0.02 -2.93
C LEU A 3 -10.60 0.90 -2.00
N ALA A 4 -10.98 2.17 -1.89
CA ALA A 4 -10.34 3.14 -1.04
C ALA A 4 -10.26 2.58 0.39
N LEU A 5 -9.04 2.21 0.79
CA LEU A 5 -8.47 2.33 2.13
C LEU A 5 -9.50 2.10 3.26
N VAL A 6 -9.87 0.85 3.50
CA VAL A 6 -10.78 0.54 4.62
C VAL A 6 -10.23 1.03 5.98
N PRO A 7 -8.90 1.00 6.26
CA PRO A 7 -8.34 1.59 7.49
C PRO A 7 -8.34 3.13 7.52
N SER A 8 -8.14 3.82 6.39
CA SER A 8 -8.09 5.29 6.42
C SER A 8 -9.48 5.92 6.61
N LYS A 9 -10.54 5.25 6.13
CA LYS A 9 -11.92 5.65 6.43
C LYS A 9 -12.24 5.47 7.91
N LEU A 10 -11.64 4.48 8.58
CA LEU A 10 -11.82 4.28 10.01
C LEU A 10 -11.23 5.43 10.83
N ARG A 11 -10.07 5.98 10.42
CA ARG A 11 -9.47 7.17 11.06
C ARG A 11 -10.47 8.33 11.19
N ASP A 12 -11.18 8.65 10.11
CA ASP A 12 -12.13 9.77 10.06
C ASP A 12 -13.53 9.39 10.59
N SER A 13 -13.72 8.15 11.02
CA SER A 13 -15.03 7.60 11.42
C SER A 13 -15.33 7.68 12.91
N TYR A 14 -14.44 8.28 13.73
CA TYR A 14 -14.67 8.37 15.17
C TYR A 14 -16.07 8.95 15.47
N PRO A 15 -16.93 8.25 16.23
CA PRO A 15 -18.33 8.62 16.35
C PRO A 15 -18.51 10.01 16.98
N LYS A 16 -19.29 10.87 16.31
CA LYS A 16 -19.53 12.26 16.79
C LYS A 16 -20.25 12.31 18.13
N SER A 17 -21.05 11.29 18.45
CA SER A 17 -21.74 11.16 19.74
C SER A 17 -20.80 10.81 20.89
N LEU A 18 -19.63 10.21 20.60
CA LEU A 18 -18.63 9.84 21.60
C LEU A 18 -17.64 10.99 21.86
N THR A 19 -18.13 12.23 21.82
CA THR A 19 -17.31 13.43 22.02
C THR A 19 -17.78 14.22 23.24
N VAL A 20 -16.84 14.89 23.91
CA VAL A 20 -17.17 15.81 25.02
C VAL A 20 -18.15 16.89 24.56
N LYS A 21 -18.00 17.38 23.32
CA LYS A 21 -18.91 18.38 22.75
C LYS A 21 -20.36 17.88 22.67
N ASP A 22 -20.58 16.62 22.29
CA ASP A 22 -21.92 16.05 22.22
C ASP A 22 -22.49 15.82 23.63
N TRP A 23 -21.67 15.27 24.53
CA TRP A 23 -22.01 15.13 25.94
C TRP A 23 -22.40 16.47 26.58
N ASP A 24 -21.63 17.53 26.36
CA ASP A 24 -21.84 18.85 26.95
C ASP A 24 -23.13 19.55 26.49
N LYS A 25 -23.62 19.19 25.30
CA LYS A 25 -24.90 19.65 24.76
C LYS A 25 -26.09 18.94 25.42
N HIS A 26 -25.94 17.66 25.77
CA HIS A 26 -27.03 16.82 26.26
C HIS A 26 -26.99 16.59 27.78
N LYS A 27 -25.92 17.02 28.46
CA LYS A 27 -25.86 17.09 29.93
C LYS A 27 -26.76 18.25 30.39
N SER A 28 -27.76 17.95 31.23
CA SER A 28 -28.69 18.94 31.75
C SER A 28 -27.98 20.04 32.56
N LEU A 29 -28.55 21.25 32.59
CA LEU A 29 -28.04 22.35 33.44
C LEU A 29 -27.96 21.95 34.92
N LEU A 30 -28.87 21.11 35.41
CA LEU A 30 -28.83 20.60 36.79
C LEU A 30 -27.65 19.64 37.03
N ALA A 31 -27.27 18.83 36.03
CA ALA A 31 -26.04 18.05 36.07
C ALA A 31 -24.77 18.91 35.91
N LYS A 32 -24.86 20.12 35.33
CA LYS A 32 -23.75 21.09 35.26
C LYS A 32 -23.52 21.81 36.59
N VAL A 33 -24.57 22.05 37.37
CA VAL A 33 -24.52 22.91 38.57
C VAL A 33 -24.47 22.11 39.88
N PHE A 34 -25.06 20.91 39.94
CA PHE A 34 -25.23 20.19 41.21
C PHE A 34 -24.62 18.78 41.25
N ALA A 35 -24.12 18.24 40.13
CA ALA A 35 -23.45 16.94 40.14
C ALA A 35 -21.95 17.11 40.41
N LYS A 36 -21.41 16.29 41.34
CA LYS A 36 -19.98 15.98 41.36
C LYS A 36 -19.56 15.58 39.93
N PRO A 37 -18.32 15.90 39.49
CA PRO A 37 -17.88 15.59 38.13
C PRO A 37 -18.19 14.12 37.79
N THR A 38 -19.01 13.90 36.76
CA THR A 38 -19.54 12.57 36.43
C THR A 38 -18.45 11.63 35.89
N GLY A 39 -17.27 12.17 35.55
CA GLY A 39 -16.16 11.46 34.93
C GLY A 39 -16.34 11.20 33.43
N ILE A 40 -17.52 11.45 32.87
CA ILE A 40 -17.85 11.14 31.46
C ILE A 40 -16.94 11.90 30.48
N SER A 41 -16.72 13.20 30.68
CA SER A 41 -15.85 13.97 29.78
C SER A 41 -14.42 13.43 29.75
N ALA A 42 -13.87 13.08 30.92
CA ALA A 42 -12.51 12.55 31.03
C ALA A 42 -12.39 11.17 30.35
N GLU A 43 -13.39 10.30 30.52
CA GLU A 43 -13.39 8.97 29.88
C GLU A 43 -13.51 9.06 28.35
N LEU A 44 -14.31 10.01 27.84
CA LEU A 44 -14.43 10.27 26.40
C LEU A 44 -13.11 10.78 25.82
N GLU A 45 -12.43 11.70 26.50
CA GLU A 45 -11.12 12.22 26.08
C GLU A 45 -10.07 11.11 26.10
N ALA A 46 -9.95 10.34 27.19
CA ALA A 46 -8.99 9.25 27.29
C ALA A 46 -9.20 8.17 26.21
N THR A 47 -10.47 7.83 25.92
CA THR A 47 -10.82 6.86 24.87
C THR A 47 -10.47 7.41 23.49
N LYS A 48 -10.79 8.68 23.23
CA LYS A 48 -10.47 9.35 21.97
C LYS A 48 -8.96 9.42 21.75
N ASP A 49 -8.19 9.81 22.77
CA ASP A 49 -6.73 9.88 22.71
C ASP A 49 -6.10 8.51 22.42
N THR A 50 -6.68 7.43 22.97
CA THR A 50 -6.23 6.06 22.70
C THR A 50 -6.45 5.69 21.23
N PHE A 51 -7.61 6.05 20.67
CA PHE A 51 -7.94 5.82 19.27
C PHE A 51 -7.06 6.65 18.31
N GLU A 52 -6.83 7.93 18.62
CA GLU A 52 -6.05 8.85 17.76
C GLU A 52 -4.55 8.50 17.72
N LYS A 53 -4.04 7.75 18.71
CA LYS A 53 -2.66 7.23 18.70
C LYS A 53 -2.41 6.11 17.69
N ILE A 54 -3.46 5.52 17.13
CA ILE A 54 -3.31 4.45 16.14
C ILE A 54 -2.83 5.05 14.81
N ASP A 55 -1.70 4.56 14.30
CA ASP A 55 -1.28 4.81 12.93
C ASP A 55 -2.12 3.95 11.96
N TRP A 56 -3.28 4.47 11.57
CA TRP A 56 -4.20 3.78 10.66
C TRP A 56 -3.59 3.48 9.28
N ASN A 57 -2.56 4.22 8.85
CA ASN A 57 -1.88 3.96 7.59
C ASN A 57 -1.02 2.68 7.68
N ALA A 58 -0.55 2.32 8.87
CA ALA A 58 0.20 1.09 9.11
C ALA A 58 -0.63 -0.18 8.96
N TYR A 59 -1.96 -0.08 8.77
CA TYR A 59 -2.86 -1.22 8.55
C TYR A 59 -3.38 -1.34 7.11
N SER A 60 -2.90 -0.52 6.18
CA SER A 60 -3.24 -0.65 4.75
C SER A 60 -2.21 -1.51 4.03
N VAL A 61 -2.65 -2.57 3.35
CA VAL A 61 -1.74 -3.38 2.52
C VAL A 61 -1.40 -2.59 1.26
N ASP A 62 -2.38 -1.97 0.61
CA ASP A 62 -2.20 -1.14 -0.58
C ASP A 62 -1.25 0.06 -0.33
N GLY A 63 -1.44 0.78 0.77
CA GLY A 63 -0.59 1.90 1.16
C GLY A 63 0.86 1.51 1.49
N ASN A 64 1.10 0.23 1.80
CA ASN A 64 2.42 -0.32 2.06
C ASN A 64 2.87 -1.29 0.95
N MET A 65 2.20 -1.27 -0.21
CA MET A 65 2.45 -2.23 -1.29
C MET A 65 3.89 -2.07 -1.80
N PRO A 66 4.64 -3.17 -1.95
CA PRO A 66 6.01 -3.07 -2.42
C PRO A 66 6.07 -2.56 -3.86
N GLN A 67 7.02 -1.67 -4.14
CA GLN A 67 7.17 -0.98 -5.42
C GLN A 67 8.45 -1.38 -6.15
N GLY A 68 8.45 -1.16 -7.47
CA GLY A 68 9.61 -1.37 -8.33
C GLY A 68 10.15 -2.80 -8.22
N GLN A 69 11.44 -2.93 -7.92
CA GLN A 69 12.13 -4.23 -7.82
C GLN A 69 11.67 -5.08 -6.63
N ASN A 70 11.10 -4.45 -5.62
CA ASN A 70 10.57 -5.15 -4.45
C ASN A 70 9.15 -5.66 -4.67
N ALA A 71 8.50 -5.34 -5.81
CA ALA A 71 7.12 -5.73 -6.13
C ALA A 71 6.99 -7.23 -6.42
N THR A 72 7.36 -8.06 -5.44
CA THR A 72 7.25 -9.52 -5.43
C THR A 72 6.16 -9.98 -4.47
N LEU A 73 5.63 -11.18 -4.70
CA LEU A 73 4.61 -11.76 -3.81
C LEU A 73 5.15 -12.01 -2.40
N GLU A 74 6.42 -12.41 -2.28
CA GLU A 74 7.10 -12.59 -1.00
C GLU A 74 7.13 -11.28 -0.19
N LYS A 75 7.47 -10.15 -0.82
CA LYS A 75 7.44 -8.85 -0.13
C LYS A 75 6.03 -8.41 0.22
N LEU A 76 5.02 -8.78 -0.58
CA LEU A 76 3.63 -8.53 -0.23
C LEU A 76 3.21 -9.37 0.99
N GLU A 77 3.67 -10.62 1.10
CA GLU A 77 3.45 -11.48 2.26
C GLU A 77 4.10 -10.91 3.53
N GLU A 78 5.35 -10.43 3.43
CA GLU A 78 6.04 -9.74 4.53
C GLU A 78 5.26 -8.50 5.01
N VAL A 79 4.67 -7.71 4.09
CA VAL A 79 3.82 -6.57 4.43
C VAL A 79 2.60 -7.03 5.22
N LYS A 80 1.87 -8.04 4.72
CA LYS A 80 0.71 -8.62 5.40
C LYS A 80 1.07 -9.12 6.80
N ASP A 81 2.15 -9.88 6.96
CA ASP A 81 2.58 -10.41 8.26
C ASP A 81 3.02 -9.29 9.22
N SER A 82 3.73 -8.27 8.71
CA SER A 82 4.12 -7.09 9.48
C SER A 82 2.90 -6.34 10.03
N ILE A 83 1.88 -6.12 9.19
CA ILE A 83 0.62 -5.50 9.62
C ILE A 83 -0.06 -6.35 10.70
N LEU A 84 -0.20 -7.65 10.44
CA LEU A 84 -0.88 -8.57 11.35
C LEU A 84 -0.16 -8.76 12.69
N SER A 85 1.15 -8.49 12.76
CA SER A 85 1.90 -8.51 14.02
C SER A 85 1.61 -7.30 14.93
N LYS A 86 1.09 -6.20 14.38
CA LYS A 86 0.88 -4.93 15.09
C LYS A 86 -0.53 -4.83 15.69
N GLN A 87 -1.05 -5.87 16.33
CA GLN A 87 -2.44 -5.84 16.85
C GLN A 87 -2.61 -5.07 18.16
N LYS A 88 -1.52 -4.80 18.89
CA LYS A 88 -1.61 -4.21 20.24
C LYS A 88 -2.35 -2.87 20.28
N PRO A 89 -2.05 -1.86 19.43
CA PRO A 89 -2.78 -0.59 19.45
C PRO A 89 -4.28 -0.75 19.18
N LEU A 90 -4.65 -1.66 18.27
CA LEU A 90 -6.06 -2.00 18.00
C LEU A 90 -6.74 -2.62 19.21
N LYS A 91 -6.05 -3.54 19.89
CA LYS A 91 -6.55 -4.14 21.13
C LYS A 91 -6.74 -3.10 22.22
N ASP A 92 -5.77 -2.20 22.42
CA ASP A 92 -5.84 -1.17 23.45
C ASP A 92 -7.03 -0.21 23.18
N ALA A 93 -7.27 0.19 21.92
CA ALA A 93 -8.43 1.01 21.56
C ALA A 93 -9.76 0.25 21.64
N TYR A 94 -9.79 -1.02 21.27
CA TYR A 94 -10.95 -1.90 21.46
C TYR A 94 -11.33 -2.01 22.95
N ASP A 95 -10.35 -2.28 23.81
CA ASP A 95 -10.55 -2.41 25.25
C ASP A 95 -10.99 -1.08 25.86
N ALA A 96 -10.42 0.05 25.42
CA ALA A 96 -10.85 1.39 25.83
C ALA A 96 -12.31 1.68 25.45
N MET A 97 -12.72 1.39 24.21
CA MET A 97 -14.11 1.55 23.77
C MET A 97 -15.09 0.64 24.53
N ARG A 98 -14.69 -0.60 24.83
CA ARG A 98 -15.48 -1.52 25.66
C ARG A 98 -15.64 -1.01 27.09
N SER A 99 -14.54 -0.53 27.69
CA SER A 99 -14.55 0.09 29.02
C SER A 99 -15.44 1.32 29.06
N LEU A 100 -15.36 2.20 28.06
CA LEU A 100 -16.22 3.37 27.92
C LEU A 100 -17.69 2.97 27.86
N SER A 101 -18.05 1.99 27.03
CA SER A 101 -19.43 1.49 26.94
C SER A 101 -19.96 1.02 28.30
N GLN A 102 -19.20 0.18 29.00
CA GLN A 102 -19.58 -0.31 30.33
C GLN A 102 -19.66 0.81 31.38
N PHE A 103 -18.73 1.77 31.32
CA PHE A 103 -18.72 2.93 32.20
C PHE A 103 -19.97 3.80 32.00
N LEU A 104 -20.33 4.09 30.75
CA LEU A 104 -21.51 4.85 30.40
C LEU A 104 -22.79 4.14 30.85
N GLU A 105 -22.92 2.82 30.64
CA GLU A 105 -24.07 2.07 31.15
C GLU A 105 -24.17 2.12 32.68
N ARG A 106 -23.06 1.92 33.40
CA ARG A 106 -23.04 2.06 34.87
C ARG A 106 -23.49 3.46 35.30
N LYS A 107 -23.02 4.51 34.62
CA LYS A 107 -23.42 5.89 34.89
C LYS A 107 -24.89 6.14 34.59
N ALA A 108 -25.43 5.60 33.49
CA ALA A 108 -26.85 5.69 33.18
C ALA A 108 -27.71 5.03 34.27
N VAL A 109 -27.30 3.86 34.77
CA VAL A 109 -27.98 3.18 35.88
C VAL A 109 -27.90 4.02 37.16
N GLU A 110 -26.73 4.52 37.54
CA GLU A 110 -26.56 5.38 38.73
C GLU A 110 -27.46 6.62 38.69
N LEU A 111 -27.50 7.31 37.54
CA LEU A 111 -28.28 8.53 37.35
C LEU A 111 -29.77 8.28 37.09
N SER A 112 -30.19 7.03 36.93
CA SER A 112 -31.62 6.65 36.84
C SER A 112 -32.26 6.33 38.19
N LYS A 113 -31.45 6.24 39.26
CA LYS A 113 -31.95 5.94 40.61
C LYS A 113 -32.74 7.12 41.17
N LYS A 114 -33.86 6.81 41.87
CA LYS A 114 -34.70 7.80 42.56
C LYS A 114 -33.87 8.71 43.46
N GLY A 115 -34.11 10.02 43.38
CA GLY A 115 -33.42 11.05 44.16
C GLY A 115 -32.28 11.77 43.42
N THR A 116 -31.96 11.37 42.20
CA THR A 116 -31.07 12.15 41.33
C THR A 116 -31.91 13.16 40.52
N ASN A 117 -31.59 14.46 40.62
CA ASN A 117 -32.29 15.53 39.87
C ASN A 117 -31.89 15.56 38.39
N VAL A 118 -31.68 14.39 37.77
CA VAL A 118 -31.18 14.24 36.41
C VAL A 118 -32.36 13.90 35.49
N PRO A 119 -32.59 14.67 34.41
CA PRO A 119 -33.66 14.37 33.47
C PRO A 119 -33.46 13.04 32.73
N ASP A 120 -34.55 12.32 32.47
CA ASP A 120 -34.58 11.07 31.70
C ASP A 120 -33.91 11.19 30.32
N SER A 121 -33.98 12.37 29.71
CA SER A 121 -33.35 12.65 28.41
C SER A 121 -31.81 12.53 28.48
N THR A 122 -31.19 12.97 29.58
CA THR A 122 -29.74 12.81 29.80
C THR A 122 -29.39 11.33 30.00
N VAL A 123 -30.19 10.58 30.76
CA VAL A 123 -29.97 9.14 30.97
C VAL A 123 -30.10 8.37 29.65
N LYS A 124 -31.13 8.64 28.85
CA LYS A 124 -31.32 8.06 27.51
C LYS A 124 -30.15 8.36 26.58
N HIS A 125 -29.61 9.58 26.64
CA HIS A 125 -28.46 9.97 25.85
C HIS A 125 -27.20 9.18 26.24
N ILE A 126 -26.92 9.04 27.54
CA ILE A 126 -25.77 8.24 28.01
C ILE A 126 -25.87 6.79 27.53
N ARG A 127 -27.05 6.16 27.58
CA ARG A 127 -27.26 4.81 27.04
C ARG A 127 -27.01 4.74 25.54
N LYS A 128 -27.47 5.73 24.78
CA LYS A 128 -27.19 5.81 23.35
C LYS A 128 -25.68 5.88 23.06
N MET A 129 -24.95 6.67 23.84
CA MET A 129 -23.48 6.72 23.74
C MET A 129 -22.85 5.36 24.09
N ALA A 130 -23.35 4.68 25.11
CA ALA A 130 -22.85 3.37 25.50
C ALA A 130 -23.04 2.31 24.39
N ASP A 131 -24.21 2.30 23.76
CA ASP A 131 -24.52 1.44 22.62
C ASP A 131 -23.60 1.75 21.42
N GLU A 132 -23.36 3.02 21.14
CA GLU A 132 -22.50 3.45 20.03
C GLU A 132 -21.03 3.11 20.29
N ALA A 133 -20.54 3.28 21.52
CA ALA A 133 -19.21 2.82 21.93
C ALA A 133 -19.07 1.30 21.77
N ASN A 134 -20.09 0.53 22.16
CA ASN A 134 -20.09 -0.92 21.99
C ASN A 134 -20.02 -1.32 20.50
N LYS A 135 -20.89 -0.74 19.67
CA LYS A 135 -20.90 -1.00 18.21
C LYS A 135 -19.57 -0.63 17.57
N PHE A 136 -19.04 0.54 17.92
CA PHE A 136 -17.76 1.00 17.38
C PHE A 136 -16.60 0.12 17.83
N SER A 137 -16.61 -0.40 19.06
CA SER A 137 -15.61 -1.36 19.53
C SER A 137 -15.49 -2.57 18.58
N TYR A 138 -16.61 -3.12 18.12
CA TYR A 138 -16.58 -4.24 17.17
C TYR A 138 -16.00 -3.85 15.81
N SER A 139 -16.23 -2.61 15.34
CA SER A 139 -15.67 -2.16 14.05
C SER A 139 -14.15 -2.00 14.05
N ILE A 140 -13.55 -1.79 15.23
CA ILE A 140 -12.09 -1.65 15.42
C ILE A 140 -11.46 -2.89 16.06
N ALA A 141 -12.22 -3.97 16.21
CA ALA A 141 -11.72 -5.19 16.84
C ALA A 141 -10.55 -5.78 16.01
N PRO A 142 -9.50 -6.33 16.65
CA PRO A 142 -8.36 -6.92 15.96
C PRO A 142 -8.73 -7.94 14.88
N ALA A 143 -9.74 -8.78 15.14
CA ALA A 143 -10.23 -9.76 14.16
C ALA A 143 -10.84 -9.07 12.93
N THR A 144 -11.70 -8.07 13.14
CA THR A 144 -12.32 -7.30 12.04
C THR A 144 -11.29 -6.59 11.19
N ILE A 145 -10.28 -5.96 11.80
CA ILE A 145 -9.20 -5.33 11.02
C ILE A 145 -8.35 -6.38 10.30
N SER A 146 -8.09 -7.53 10.91
CA SER A 146 -7.36 -8.62 10.26
C SER A 146 -8.08 -9.14 9.01
N ASP A 147 -9.41 -9.30 9.06
CA ASP A 147 -10.20 -9.71 7.89
C ASP A 147 -10.13 -8.70 6.74
N LEU A 148 -10.13 -7.40 7.08
CA LEU A 148 -9.96 -6.32 6.11
C LEU A 148 -8.57 -6.33 5.48
N VAL A 149 -7.52 -6.53 6.29
CA VAL A 149 -6.13 -6.69 5.82
C VAL A 149 -6.01 -7.89 4.89
N MET A 150 -6.63 -9.02 5.22
CA MET A 150 -6.62 -10.21 4.36
C MET A 150 -7.35 -9.99 3.04
N THR A 151 -8.45 -9.24 3.06
CA THR A 151 -9.18 -8.86 1.84
C THR A 151 -8.34 -7.94 0.95
N ASP A 152 -7.67 -6.94 1.54
CA ASP A 152 -6.78 -6.01 0.83
C ASP A 152 -5.58 -6.78 0.23
N TYR A 153 -4.97 -7.66 1.01
CA TYR A 153 -3.89 -8.55 0.57
C TYR A 153 -4.30 -9.39 -0.65
N ALA A 154 -5.48 -10.02 -0.62
CA ALA A 154 -5.95 -10.82 -1.76
C ALA A 154 -6.12 -9.99 -3.04
N ASN A 155 -6.61 -8.75 -2.92
CA ASN A 155 -6.76 -7.83 -4.04
C ASN A 155 -5.40 -7.35 -4.60
N CYS A 156 -4.46 -6.99 -3.72
CA CYS A 156 -3.10 -6.63 -4.11
C CYS A 156 -2.39 -7.81 -4.78
N LYS A 157 -2.50 -9.02 -4.21
CA LYS A 157 -1.94 -10.25 -4.77
C LYS A 157 -2.42 -10.49 -6.20
N LYS A 158 -3.74 -10.44 -6.41
CA LYS A 158 -4.35 -10.59 -7.75
C LYS A 158 -3.83 -9.55 -8.74
N SER A 159 -3.66 -8.31 -8.30
CA SER A 159 -3.15 -7.21 -9.12
C SER A 159 -1.67 -7.43 -9.50
N MET A 160 -0.85 -7.92 -8.57
CA MET A 160 0.55 -8.26 -8.83
C MET A 160 0.70 -9.44 -9.78
N GLU A 161 -0.14 -10.46 -9.64
CA GLU A 161 -0.20 -11.61 -10.55
C GLU A 161 -0.60 -11.17 -11.96
N ALA A 162 -1.62 -10.31 -12.09
CA ALA A 162 -2.02 -9.74 -13.38
C ALA A 162 -0.89 -8.90 -14.01
N ALA A 163 -0.22 -8.05 -13.21
CA ALA A 163 0.92 -7.27 -13.67
C ALA A 163 2.09 -8.16 -14.12
N ARG A 164 2.35 -9.27 -13.41
CA ARG A 164 3.35 -10.27 -13.80
C ARG A 164 3.03 -10.89 -15.15
N VAL A 165 1.77 -11.27 -15.41
CA VAL A 165 1.38 -11.79 -16.73
C VAL A 165 1.65 -10.76 -17.84
N THR A 166 1.30 -9.50 -17.63
CA THR A 166 1.60 -8.42 -18.59
C THR A 166 3.10 -8.23 -18.80
N ARG A 167 3.90 -8.24 -17.72
CA ARG A 167 5.37 -8.18 -17.82
C ARG A 167 5.94 -9.35 -18.62
N LEU A 168 5.50 -10.58 -18.35
CA LEU A 168 5.94 -11.77 -19.07
C LEU A 168 5.55 -11.74 -20.56
N ASN A 169 4.39 -11.18 -20.91
CA ASN A 169 4.04 -10.94 -22.30
C ASN A 169 4.94 -9.87 -22.95
N GLY A 170 5.24 -8.78 -22.23
CA GLY A 170 6.25 -7.80 -22.65
C GLY A 170 7.64 -8.42 -22.83
N ALA A 171 8.00 -9.43 -22.02
CA ALA A 171 9.25 -10.17 -22.15
C ALA A 171 9.37 -10.85 -23.50
N LYS A 172 8.29 -11.46 -24.01
CA LYS A 172 8.27 -12.09 -25.35
C LYS A 172 8.59 -11.08 -26.45
N ILE A 173 8.03 -9.88 -26.36
CA ILE A 173 8.29 -8.79 -27.31
C ILE A 173 9.76 -8.36 -27.21
N ALA A 174 10.28 -8.16 -25.99
CA ALA A 174 11.68 -7.79 -25.77
C ALA A 174 12.66 -8.86 -26.29
N ILE A 175 12.36 -10.15 -26.10
CA ILE A 175 13.11 -11.27 -26.68
C ILE A 175 13.11 -11.18 -28.21
N GLY A 176 11.98 -10.83 -28.84
CA GLY A 176 11.89 -10.59 -30.28
C GLY A 176 12.83 -9.48 -30.75
N TYR A 177 12.87 -8.35 -30.05
CA TYR A 177 13.81 -7.25 -30.36
C TYR A 177 15.28 -7.66 -30.16
N LEU A 178 15.59 -8.41 -29.10
CA LEU A 178 16.93 -8.95 -28.87
C LEU A 178 17.34 -9.90 -30.00
N ALA A 179 16.44 -10.78 -30.44
CA ALA A 179 16.69 -11.69 -31.55
C ALA A 179 16.90 -10.95 -32.88
N SER A 180 16.11 -9.91 -33.17
CA SER A 180 16.30 -9.05 -34.35
C SER A 180 17.65 -8.35 -34.33
N THR A 181 18.00 -7.75 -33.19
CA THR A 181 19.29 -7.08 -32.95
C THR A 181 20.46 -8.01 -33.22
N ILE A 182 20.40 -9.25 -32.70
CA ILE A 182 21.43 -10.26 -32.90
C ILE A 182 21.49 -10.68 -34.38
N LYS A 183 20.35 -10.97 -35.00
CA LYS A 183 20.28 -11.46 -36.39
C LYS A 183 20.81 -10.43 -37.38
N ILE A 184 20.31 -9.20 -37.32
CA ILE A 184 20.69 -8.12 -38.24
C ILE A 184 22.13 -7.68 -37.97
N GLY A 185 22.51 -7.52 -36.70
CA GLY A 185 23.87 -7.16 -36.32
C GLY A 185 24.92 -8.19 -36.74
N SER A 186 24.57 -9.49 -36.75
CA SER A 186 25.49 -10.56 -37.16
C SER A 186 25.57 -10.76 -38.69
N ALA A 187 24.77 -10.06 -39.50
CA ALA A 187 24.68 -10.30 -40.94
C ALA A 187 25.85 -9.70 -41.75
N GLY A 188 26.69 -8.86 -41.15
CA GLY A 188 27.86 -8.24 -41.82
C GLY A 188 27.54 -7.09 -42.78
N ASN A 189 26.28 -6.64 -42.81
CA ASN A 189 25.79 -5.60 -43.73
C ASN A 189 25.87 -4.17 -43.16
N ILE A 190 26.19 -4.01 -41.87
CA ILE A 190 26.30 -2.70 -41.21
C ILE A 190 27.76 -2.26 -41.26
N LYS A 191 28.11 -1.32 -42.14
CA LYS A 191 29.51 -0.96 -42.42
C LYS A 191 29.81 0.52 -42.22
N THR A 192 28.80 1.38 -42.37
CA THR A 192 28.94 2.83 -42.23
C THR A 192 28.23 3.35 -40.99
N VAL A 193 28.57 4.57 -40.57
CA VAL A 193 27.88 5.27 -39.47
C VAL A 193 26.38 5.39 -39.76
N ALA A 194 26.00 5.68 -41.01
CA ALA A 194 24.59 5.77 -41.41
C ALA A 194 23.85 4.42 -41.30
N ASP A 195 24.49 3.32 -41.68
CA ASP A 195 23.93 1.96 -41.49
C ASP A 195 23.72 1.68 -40.01
N TYR A 196 24.69 2.07 -39.16
CA TYR A 196 24.61 1.88 -37.72
C TYR A 196 23.49 2.70 -37.10
N GLU A 197 23.29 3.96 -37.51
CA GLU A 197 22.18 4.79 -37.01
C GLU A 197 20.81 4.20 -37.35
N SER A 198 20.67 3.65 -38.56
CA SER A 198 19.44 2.99 -39.00
C SER A 198 19.20 1.72 -38.17
N TYR A 199 20.19 0.83 -38.08
CA TYR A 199 20.16 -0.36 -37.21
C TYR A 199 19.82 -0.01 -35.76
N TRP A 200 20.46 1.01 -35.21
CA TRP A 200 20.26 1.51 -33.85
C TRP A 200 18.81 1.92 -33.59
N SER A 201 18.29 2.77 -34.48
CA SER A 201 16.95 3.35 -34.35
C SER A 201 15.84 2.30 -34.45
N GLU A 202 15.99 1.33 -35.35
CA GLU A 202 14.98 0.32 -35.64
C GLU A 202 15.03 -0.86 -34.65
N ASN A 203 16.23 -1.27 -34.22
CA ASN A 203 16.41 -2.56 -33.54
C ASN A 203 16.87 -2.43 -32.09
N VAL A 204 17.66 -1.41 -31.75
CA VAL A 204 18.34 -1.34 -30.45
C VAL A 204 17.63 -0.41 -29.45
N ARG A 205 17.19 0.77 -29.91
CA ARG A 205 16.59 1.80 -29.04
C ARG A 205 15.40 1.31 -28.20
N GLY A 206 14.58 0.41 -28.75
CA GLY A 206 13.37 -0.10 -28.10
C GLY A 206 13.61 -1.13 -26.98
N ILE A 207 14.83 -1.68 -26.87
CA ILE A 207 15.14 -2.77 -25.95
C ILE A 207 15.08 -2.29 -24.49
N GLY A 208 15.59 -1.09 -24.20
CA GLY A 208 15.76 -0.60 -22.83
C GLY A 208 14.46 -0.49 -22.04
N THR A 209 13.40 0.06 -22.63
CA THR A 209 12.12 0.31 -21.94
C THR A 209 11.41 -0.99 -21.55
N GLY A 210 11.46 -2.00 -22.41
CA GLY A 210 10.85 -3.31 -22.12
C GLY A 210 11.60 -4.06 -21.02
N LEU A 211 12.93 -4.07 -21.08
CA LEU A 211 13.77 -4.87 -20.17
C LEU A 211 13.79 -4.36 -18.73
N VAL A 212 13.67 -3.05 -18.49
CA VAL A 212 13.65 -2.49 -17.13
C VAL A 212 12.52 -3.07 -16.29
N THR A 213 11.36 -3.30 -16.90
CA THR A 213 10.20 -3.87 -16.19
C THR A 213 10.40 -5.34 -15.81
N LEU A 214 11.25 -6.06 -16.54
CA LEU A 214 11.51 -7.48 -16.32
C LEU A 214 12.47 -7.77 -15.16
N VAL A 215 13.15 -6.75 -14.63
CA VAL A 215 14.10 -6.92 -13.51
C VAL A 215 13.42 -7.51 -12.26
N VAL A 216 12.10 -7.34 -12.12
CA VAL A 216 11.32 -7.97 -11.04
C VAL A 216 11.34 -9.50 -11.15
N ASP A 217 11.20 -10.02 -12.37
CA ASP A 217 11.13 -11.47 -12.63
C ASP A 217 12.51 -12.07 -13.01
N TYR A 218 13.45 -11.24 -13.44
CA TYR A 218 14.82 -11.58 -13.86
C TYR A 218 15.83 -10.56 -13.29
N PRO A 219 16.16 -10.61 -12.00
CA PRO A 219 17.03 -9.62 -11.34
C PRO A 219 18.43 -9.53 -11.96
N GLU A 220 18.92 -10.60 -12.58
CA GLU A 220 20.20 -10.69 -13.28
C GLU A 220 20.28 -9.77 -14.51
N LEU A 221 19.14 -9.29 -15.03
CA LEU A 221 19.11 -8.28 -16.10
C LEU A 221 19.63 -6.92 -15.63
N LYS A 222 19.55 -6.59 -14.34
CA LYS A 222 19.90 -5.26 -13.80
C LYS A 222 21.33 -4.81 -14.18
N PRO A 223 22.40 -5.60 -13.93
CA PRO A 223 23.74 -5.21 -14.35
C PRO A 223 23.86 -5.05 -15.87
N LEU A 224 23.19 -5.90 -16.66
CA LEU A 224 23.21 -5.85 -18.11
C LEU A 224 22.50 -4.60 -18.65
N ILE A 225 21.36 -4.22 -18.07
CA ILE A 225 20.63 -2.99 -18.43
C ILE A 225 21.47 -1.76 -18.11
N LYS A 226 22.18 -1.76 -16.96
CA LYS A 226 23.10 -0.67 -16.61
C LYS A 226 24.27 -0.58 -17.59
N GLN A 227 24.82 -1.72 -17.99
CA GLN A 227 25.86 -1.79 -19.02
C GLN A 227 25.34 -1.28 -20.37
N ALA A 228 24.14 -1.70 -20.78
CA ALA A 228 23.46 -1.22 -21.97
C ALA A 228 23.31 0.29 -21.93
N ALA A 229 22.70 0.86 -20.87
CA ALA A 229 22.52 2.30 -20.75
C ALA A 229 23.83 3.11 -20.93
N LYS A 230 24.98 2.53 -20.56
CA LYS A 230 26.30 3.12 -20.79
C LYS A 230 26.80 2.94 -22.23
N GLN A 231 26.71 1.73 -22.79
CA GLN A 231 27.16 1.41 -24.16
C GLN A 231 26.25 2.00 -25.23
N TRP A 232 25.00 2.30 -24.89
CA TRP A 232 23.92 2.69 -25.79
C TRP A 232 23.53 4.16 -25.67
N ALA A 233 24.28 4.92 -24.88
CA ALA A 233 24.13 6.36 -24.78
C ALA A 233 24.50 7.04 -26.12
N GLU A 234 23.90 8.18 -26.43
CA GLU A 234 24.15 8.92 -27.69
C GLU A 234 25.64 9.25 -27.91
N ASN A 235 26.38 9.52 -26.83
CA ASN A 235 27.81 9.80 -26.88
C ASN A 235 28.69 8.57 -27.12
N ALA A 236 28.13 7.36 -27.08
CA ALA A 236 28.82 6.10 -27.29
C ALA A 236 28.70 5.57 -28.73
N LYS A 237 27.96 6.26 -29.62
CA LYS A 237 27.84 5.89 -31.04
C LYS A 237 29.16 6.07 -31.79
N PRO A 238 29.48 5.19 -32.77
CA PRO A 238 30.68 5.33 -33.60
C PRO A 238 30.62 6.64 -34.39
N LYS A 239 31.75 7.35 -34.45
CA LYS A 239 31.90 8.61 -35.20
C LYS A 239 32.55 8.42 -36.57
N GLN A 240 33.15 7.26 -36.79
CA GLN A 240 33.86 6.91 -38.03
C GLN A 240 33.46 5.50 -38.45
N ASP A 241 33.37 5.26 -39.77
CA ASP A 241 32.97 3.96 -40.33
C ASP A 241 33.86 2.80 -39.85
N LYS A 242 35.14 3.06 -39.62
CA LYS A 242 36.10 2.06 -39.12
C LYS A 242 35.75 1.51 -37.73
N ASP A 243 34.98 2.26 -36.93
CA ASP A 243 34.60 1.90 -35.56
C ASP A 243 33.27 1.11 -35.51
N VAL A 244 32.52 1.10 -36.63
CA VAL A 244 31.19 0.48 -36.73
C VAL A 244 31.23 -1.03 -36.47
N PRO A 245 32.17 -1.82 -37.01
CA PRO A 245 32.19 -3.27 -36.76
C PRO A 245 32.30 -3.62 -35.28
N GLN A 246 33.11 -2.89 -34.51
CA GLN A 246 33.26 -3.12 -33.07
C GLN A 246 31.99 -2.70 -32.32
N ALA A 247 31.39 -1.55 -32.65
CA ALA A 247 30.15 -1.08 -32.02
C ALA A 247 28.98 -2.07 -32.24
N VAL A 248 28.89 -2.67 -33.44
CA VAL A 248 27.91 -3.73 -33.74
C VAL A 248 28.22 -4.99 -32.94
N ALA A 249 29.47 -5.44 -32.90
CA ALA A 249 29.88 -6.62 -32.15
C ALA A 249 29.56 -6.50 -30.64
N ASP A 250 29.86 -5.36 -30.03
CA ASP A 250 29.57 -5.08 -28.62
C ASP A 250 28.06 -5.08 -28.34
N THR A 251 27.28 -4.47 -29.25
CA THR A 251 25.80 -4.44 -29.15
C THR A 251 25.20 -5.83 -29.24
N VAL A 252 25.65 -6.65 -30.20
CA VAL A 252 25.22 -8.05 -30.36
C VAL A 252 25.63 -8.89 -29.15
N ALA A 253 26.85 -8.72 -28.64
CA ALA A 253 27.34 -9.45 -27.47
C ALA A 253 26.46 -9.17 -26.25
N LEU A 254 26.15 -7.90 -25.97
CA LEU A 254 25.27 -7.55 -24.86
C LEU A 254 23.84 -8.07 -25.06
N ALA A 255 23.30 -7.97 -26.27
CA ALA A 255 21.99 -8.52 -26.60
C ALA A 255 21.91 -10.05 -26.37
N ARG A 256 22.98 -10.79 -26.69
CA ARG A 256 23.09 -12.24 -26.40
C ARG A 256 23.10 -12.53 -24.90
N GLN A 257 23.85 -11.74 -24.12
CA GLN A 257 23.88 -11.89 -22.66
C GLN A 257 22.49 -11.66 -22.05
N MET A 258 21.79 -10.61 -22.49
CA MET A 258 20.42 -10.32 -22.05
C MET A 258 19.46 -11.45 -22.45
N ALA A 259 19.49 -11.90 -23.70
CA ALA A 259 18.64 -13.00 -24.18
C ALA A 259 18.88 -14.31 -23.41
N ALA A 260 20.11 -14.58 -22.99
CA ALA A 260 20.46 -15.77 -22.21
C ALA A 260 19.84 -15.76 -20.80
N VAL A 261 19.61 -14.59 -20.20
CA VAL A 261 18.96 -14.43 -18.89
C VAL A 261 17.46 -14.68 -19.00
N ILE A 262 16.80 -14.17 -20.06
CA ILE A 262 15.33 -14.24 -20.25
C ILE A 262 14.90 -15.56 -20.89
N LYS A 263 15.63 -16.67 -20.67
CA LYS A 263 15.21 -17.97 -21.19
C LYS A 263 13.88 -18.37 -20.55
N PRO A 264 12.90 -18.85 -21.33
CA PRO A 264 11.68 -19.42 -20.76
C PRO A 264 12.09 -20.59 -19.86
N LYS A 265 11.72 -20.51 -18.57
CA LYS A 265 11.71 -21.64 -17.65
C LYS A 265 10.55 -22.58 -17.98
#